data_AF-A0A833A4X7-F1
#
_entry.id   AF-A0A833A4X7-F1
#
_cell.length_a   1.000
_cell.length_b   1.000
_cell.length_c   1.000
_cell.angle_alpha   90.00
_cell.angle_beta   90.00
_cell.angle_gamma   90.00
#
_symmetry.space_group_name_H-M   'P 1'
#
loop_
_entity.id
_entity.type
_entity.pdbx_description
1 polymer ?
#
loop_
_entity_poly.entity_id
_entity_poly.type
_entity_poly.pdbx_seq_one_letter_code
_entity_poly.pdbx_strand_id
1 'polypeptide(L)'
;EGTFTAGDRRVQWSFKALEPPGEARPDLDIIVSIARALGLDTKLPYAGPEDVLREINTVIPTYAGITPERVKKTPGGIPWPCPSPDHPGVKVMFTDRKFKTPSGKLTFHTIEYVEPAEKPDKEYPLILTTTRLVGAYHGHSMTGRTPSLAKRWAPPGEVYINPETAKKYNIRPGQKVLIETRRGRYVAIARVTEAVKPTVIAVPWHYGANILTNDALDPISKEPELKVAAARIKPL
;
A
#
# COMPACT_ATOMS: atom_id res chain seq x y z
N GLU A 1 0.49 -9.52 19.20
CA GLU A 1 -0.34 -8.36 19.57
C GLU A 1 0.47 -7.08 19.40
N GLY A 2 -0.11 -5.91 19.61
CA GLY A 2 0.59 -4.63 19.52
C GLY A 2 -0.33 -3.51 19.07
N THR A 3 0.21 -2.45 18.48
CA THR A 3 -0.59 -1.33 17.97
C THR A 3 -0.56 -1.22 16.45
N PHE A 4 -1.66 -0.73 15.88
CA PHE A 4 -1.74 -0.24 14.51
C PHE A 4 -2.14 1.23 14.51
N THR A 5 -1.58 2.00 13.57
CA THR A 5 -1.98 3.40 13.34
C THR A 5 -2.79 3.49 12.06
N ALA A 6 -4.06 3.87 12.16
CA ALA A 6 -4.96 4.03 11.03
C ALA A 6 -4.66 5.29 10.21
N GLY A 7 -5.26 5.39 9.02
CA GLY A 7 -5.04 6.50 8.08
C GLY A 7 -5.46 7.88 8.61
N ASP A 8 -6.32 7.93 9.64
CA ASP A 8 -6.70 9.16 10.33
C ASP A 8 -5.89 9.41 11.62
N ARG A 9 -4.75 8.71 11.76
CA ARG A 9 -3.80 8.76 12.88
C ARG A 9 -4.25 8.09 14.18
N ARG A 10 -5.36 7.34 14.19
CA ARG A 10 -5.77 6.60 15.40
C ARG A 10 -4.87 5.42 15.67
N VAL A 11 -4.28 5.38 16.87
CA VAL A 11 -3.53 4.25 17.39
C VAL A 11 -4.49 3.33 18.14
N GLN A 12 -4.54 2.06 17.75
CA GLN A 12 -5.42 1.04 18.32
C GLN A 12 -4.62 -0.18 18.76
N TRP A 13 -5.02 -0.82 19.86
CA TRP A 13 -4.43 -2.09 20.28
C TRP A 13 -5.09 -3.27 19.55
N SER A 14 -4.28 -4.16 19.00
CA SER A 14 -4.71 -5.45 18.44
C SER A 14 -4.26 -6.57 19.38
N PHE A 15 -5.22 -7.15 20.11
CA PHE A 15 -4.98 -8.23 21.06
C PHE A 15 -4.62 -9.54 20.37
N LYS A 16 -3.83 -10.37 21.05
CA LYS A 16 -3.52 -11.72 20.60
C LYS A 16 -4.81 -12.56 20.65
N ALA A 17 -5.15 -13.19 19.54
CA ALA A 17 -6.33 -14.05 19.45
C ALA A 17 -5.98 -15.55 19.42
N LEU A 18 -4.81 -15.90 18.88
CA LEU A 18 -4.36 -17.28 18.70
C LEU A 18 -2.85 -17.39 18.96
N GLU A 19 -2.40 -18.61 19.26
CA GLU A 19 -0.98 -18.94 19.25
C GLU A 19 -0.43 -19.00 17.81
N PRO A 20 0.83 -18.59 17.58
CA PRO A 20 1.49 -18.79 16.29
C PRO A 20 1.51 -20.27 15.87
N PRO A 21 1.32 -20.59 14.58
CA PRO A 21 1.30 -21.98 14.11
C PRO A 21 2.72 -22.58 14.05
N GLY A 22 2.86 -23.83 14.51
CA GLY A 22 4.13 -24.57 14.42
C GLY A 22 5.27 -23.85 15.14
N GLU A 23 6.37 -23.60 14.43
CA GLU A 23 7.55 -22.90 14.93
C GLU A 23 7.54 -21.39 14.67
N ALA A 24 6.42 -20.85 14.15
CA ALA A 24 6.31 -19.42 13.88
C ALA A 24 6.44 -18.61 15.18
N ARG A 25 7.07 -17.44 15.07
CA ARG A 25 7.28 -16.51 16.19
C ARG A 25 6.83 -15.10 15.79
N PRO A 26 6.35 -14.27 16.73
CA PRO A 26 6.13 -12.85 16.47
C PRO A 26 7.41 -12.18 15.94
N ASP A 27 7.28 -11.23 15.01
CA ASP A 27 8.43 -10.55 14.40
C ASP A 27 9.33 -9.86 15.45
N LEU A 28 8.74 -9.28 16.51
CA LEU A 28 9.48 -8.68 17.61
C LEU A 28 10.42 -9.69 18.29
N ASP A 29 9.92 -10.89 18.59
CA ASP A 29 10.71 -11.94 19.24
C ASP A 29 11.89 -12.37 18.36
N ILE A 30 11.69 -12.43 17.04
CA ILE A 30 12.74 -12.73 16.07
C ILE A 30 13.79 -11.63 16.07
N ILE A 31 13.38 -10.35 16.00
CA ILE A 31 14.29 -9.19 16.03
C ILE A 31 15.11 -9.16 17.33
N VAL A 32 14.47 -9.35 18.49
CA VAL A 32 15.15 -9.40 19.80
C VAL A 32 16.13 -10.59 19.86
N SER A 33 15.79 -11.74 19.28
CA SER A 33 16.68 -12.90 19.24
C SER A 33 17.91 -12.65 18.37
N ILE A 34 17.74 -12.00 17.22
CA ILE A 34 18.85 -11.60 16.35
C ILE A 34 19.76 -10.63 17.09
N ALA A 35 19.20 -9.60 17.75
CA ALA A 35 19.99 -8.67 18.54
C ALA A 35 20.79 -9.37 19.65
N ARG A 36 20.18 -10.32 20.36
CA ARG A 36 20.90 -11.14 21.36
C ARG A 36 22.04 -11.94 20.74
N ALA A 37 21.82 -12.58 19.58
CA ALA A 37 22.87 -13.32 18.88
C ALA A 37 24.04 -12.41 18.44
N LEU A 38 23.78 -11.12 18.21
CA LEU A 38 24.78 -10.10 17.90
C LEU A 38 25.39 -9.42 19.14
N GLY A 39 25.04 -9.84 20.37
CA GLY A 39 25.53 -9.22 21.61
C GLY A 39 24.91 -7.85 21.94
N LEU A 40 23.71 -7.56 21.41
CA LEU A 40 22.96 -6.32 21.60
C LEU A 40 21.73 -6.51 22.51
N ASP A 41 21.71 -7.54 23.35
CA ASP A 41 20.58 -7.88 24.21
C ASP A 41 20.20 -6.75 25.18
N THR A 42 21.18 -5.98 25.65
CA THR A 42 20.94 -4.80 26.50
C THR A 42 20.33 -3.61 25.76
N LYS A 43 20.31 -3.62 24.41
CA LYS A 43 19.78 -2.54 23.58
C LYS A 43 18.31 -2.74 23.20
N LEU A 44 17.82 -3.97 23.26
CA LEU A 44 16.40 -4.30 23.01
C LEU A 44 15.86 -5.17 24.15
N PRO A 45 15.76 -4.62 25.38
CA PRO A 45 15.31 -5.37 26.57
C PRO A 45 13.78 -5.53 26.59
N TYR A 46 13.18 -5.95 25.48
CA TYR A 46 11.73 -6.01 25.30
C TYR A 46 11.22 -7.42 25.57
N ALA A 47 10.30 -7.55 26.52
CA ALA A 47 9.52 -8.77 26.75
C ALA A 47 8.29 -8.83 25.82
N GLY A 48 7.83 -7.69 25.30
CA GLY A 48 6.74 -7.64 24.34
C GLY A 48 6.44 -6.25 23.79
N PRO A 49 5.37 -6.13 23.00
CA PRO A 49 4.99 -4.88 22.33
C PRO A 49 4.69 -3.71 23.27
N GLU A 50 4.33 -3.98 24.53
CA GLU A 50 4.12 -2.92 25.53
C GLU A 50 5.41 -2.16 25.83
N ASP A 51 6.53 -2.87 26.01
CA ASP A 51 7.83 -2.24 26.31
C ASP A 51 8.28 -1.36 25.16
N VAL A 52 8.08 -1.82 23.92
CA VAL A 52 8.35 -1.05 22.71
C VAL A 52 7.51 0.24 22.68
N LEU A 53 6.20 0.14 22.96
CA LEU A 53 5.35 1.31 22.99
C LEU A 53 5.73 2.27 24.13
N ARG A 54 6.11 1.75 25.31
CA ARG A 54 6.61 2.59 26.41
C ARG A 54 7.87 3.33 26.01
N GLU A 55 8.83 2.69 25.37
CA GLU A 55 10.03 3.35 24.88
C GLU A 55 9.68 4.42 23.82
N ILE A 56 8.78 4.12 22.88
CA ILE A 56 8.24 5.11 21.94
C ILE A 56 7.64 6.31 22.69
N ASN A 57 6.90 6.09 23.78
CA ASN A 57 6.30 7.17 24.56
C ASN A 57 7.35 8.08 25.24
N THR A 58 8.56 7.59 25.52
CA THR A 58 9.63 8.43 26.11
C THR A 58 10.39 9.24 25.06
N VAL A 59 10.54 8.73 23.83
CA VAL A 59 11.34 9.37 22.78
C VAL A 59 10.53 10.18 21.76
N ILE A 60 9.22 9.91 21.62
CA ILE A 60 8.33 10.64 20.71
C ILE A 60 7.32 11.47 21.53
N PRO A 61 7.54 12.78 21.73
CA PRO A 61 6.66 13.63 22.54
C PRO A 61 5.20 13.60 22.11
N THR A 62 4.92 13.51 20.81
CA THR A 62 3.53 13.44 20.31
C THR A 62 2.85 12.09 20.53
N TYR A 63 3.55 11.10 21.07
CA TYR A 63 3.02 9.80 21.46
C TYR A 63 3.02 9.60 22.98
N ALA A 64 3.57 10.52 23.77
CA ALA A 64 3.79 10.33 25.21
C ALA A 64 2.52 9.97 26.01
N GLY A 65 1.35 10.42 25.56
CA GLY A 65 0.06 10.09 26.16
C GLY A 65 -0.58 8.78 25.73
N ILE A 66 0.02 8.04 24.79
CA ILE A 66 -0.52 6.80 24.21
C ILE A 66 0.15 5.59 24.88
N THR A 67 -0.03 5.45 26.20
CA THR A 67 0.54 4.32 26.94
C THR A 67 -0.18 3.01 26.61
N PRO A 68 0.47 1.84 26.78
CA PRO A 68 -0.16 0.54 26.57
C PRO A 68 -1.47 0.36 27.33
N GLU A 69 -1.51 0.73 28.60
CA GLU A 69 -2.71 0.62 29.45
C GLU A 69 -3.87 1.42 28.88
N ARG A 70 -3.56 2.64 28.42
CA ARG A 70 -4.57 3.59 27.97
C ARG A 70 -5.14 3.17 26.62
N VAL A 71 -4.30 2.80 25.66
CA VAL A 71 -4.77 2.39 24.33
C VAL A 71 -5.55 1.08 24.40
N LYS A 72 -5.17 0.13 25.27
CA LYS A 72 -5.91 -1.11 25.51
C LYS A 72 -7.32 -0.86 26.08
N LYS A 73 -7.48 0.15 26.93
CA LYS A 73 -8.75 0.53 27.56
C LYS A 73 -9.59 1.53 26.76
N THR A 74 -9.11 1.98 25.59
CA THR A 74 -9.80 3.00 24.79
C THR A 74 -10.38 2.39 23.51
N PRO A 75 -11.68 2.01 23.51
CA PRO A 75 -12.36 1.59 22.30
C PRO A 75 -12.25 2.63 21.19
N GLY A 76 -11.94 2.19 19.96
CA GLY A 76 -11.77 3.09 18.81
C GLY A 76 -10.40 3.79 18.72
N GLY A 77 -9.54 3.64 19.72
CA GLY A 77 -8.16 4.13 19.71
C GLY A 77 -7.97 5.60 20.02
N ILE A 78 -6.71 6.02 20.05
CA ILE A 78 -6.28 7.37 20.43
C ILE A 78 -5.59 8.02 19.22
N PRO A 79 -6.08 9.17 18.70
CA PRO A 79 -5.43 9.85 17.59
C PRO A 79 -4.17 10.58 18.05
N TRP A 80 -3.05 10.32 17.39
CA TRP A 80 -1.85 11.15 17.58
C TRP A 80 -1.96 12.44 16.75
N PRO A 81 -1.40 13.58 17.20
CA PRO A 81 -0.65 13.79 18.46
C PRO A 81 -1.45 13.63 19.76
N CYS A 82 -0.81 13.05 20.76
CA CYS A 82 -1.30 12.91 22.14
C CYS A 82 -0.09 13.07 23.11
N PRO A 83 0.22 14.30 23.55
CA PRO A 83 1.44 14.59 24.29
C PRO A 83 1.42 14.25 25.78
N SER A 84 0.28 13.93 26.36
CA SER A 84 0.19 13.53 27.78
C SER A 84 -0.97 12.55 28.01
N PRO A 85 -0.92 11.76 29.11
CA PRO A 85 -2.00 10.83 29.46
C PRO A 85 -3.37 11.49 29.64
N ASP A 86 -3.42 12.77 30.01
CA ASP A 86 -4.67 13.52 30.18
C ASP A 86 -5.15 14.17 28.87
N HIS A 87 -4.30 14.25 27.84
CA HIS A 87 -4.67 14.81 26.55
C HIS A 87 -5.52 13.82 25.75
N PRO A 88 -6.69 14.19 25.19
CA PRO A 88 -7.60 13.26 24.49
C PRO A 88 -7.11 12.77 23.13
N GLY A 89 -6.02 13.36 22.62
CA GLY A 89 -5.51 13.18 21.27
C GLY A 89 -6.10 14.19 20.28
N VAL A 90 -5.43 14.42 19.15
CA VAL A 90 -5.85 15.41 18.14
C VAL A 90 -6.57 14.74 16.99
N LYS A 91 -7.91 14.86 16.98
CA LYS A 91 -8.77 14.30 15.92
C LYS A 91 -8.60 15.03 14.58
N VAL A 92 -8.58 16.36 14.60
CA VAL A 92 -8.46 17.22 13.41
C VAL A 92 -7.24 18.12 13.58
N MET A 93 -6.32 18.10 12.61
CA MET A 93 -5.10 18.90 12.67
C MET A 93 -5.36 20.36 12.29
N PHE A 94 -4.51 21.26 12.77
CA PHE A 94 -4.41 22.65 12.32
C PHE A 94 -5.70 23.49 12.51
N THR A 95 -6.59 23.08 13.43
CA THR A 95 -7.81 23.84 13.77
C THR A 95 -7.48 25.21 14.39
N ASP A 96 -6.30 25.35 14.97
CA ASP A 96 -5.74 26.58 15.52
C ASP A 96 -5.04 27.46 14.46
N ARG A 97 -5.04 27.03 13.19
CA ARG A 97 -4.39 27.71 12.06
C ARG A 97 -2.86 27.85 12.20
N LYS A 98 -2.21 27.02 13.03
CA LYS A 98 -0.75 26.97 13.17
C LYS A 98 -0.19 25.79 12.40
N PHE A 99 0.56 26.06 11.34
CA PHE A 99 1.14 25.04 10.47
C PHE A 99 2.57 24.70 10.90
N LYS A 100 3.02 23.48 10.59
CA LYS A 100 4.41 23.03 10.85
C LYS A 100 5.38 23.59 9.80
N THR A 101 5.44 24.91 9.70
CA THR A 101 6.36 25.67 8.84
C THR A 101 7.15 26.67 9.70
N PRO A 102 8.32 27.15 9.26
CA PRO A 102 9.07 28.15 10.02
C PRO A 102 8.27 29.43 10.34
N SER A 103 7.31 29.81 9.49
CA SER A 103 6.46 30.98 9.68
C SER A 103 5.17 30.71 10.47
N GLY A 104 4.86 29.44 10.76
CA GLY A 104 3.59 29.01 11.35
C GLY A 104 2.38 29.14 10.40
N LYS A 105 2.58 29.57 9.15
CA LYS A 105 1.53 29.76 8.12
C LYS A 105 1.64 28.70 7.02
N LEU A 106 0.55 28.47 6.30
CA LEU A 106 0.57 27.64 5.10
C LEU A 106 1.47 28.28 4.02
N THR A 107 2.19 27.44 3.27
CA THR A 107 3.02 27.86 2.14
C THR A 107 2.33 27.46 0.85
N PHE A 108 2.15 28.42 -0.06
CA PHE A 108 1.64 28.13 -1.40
C PHE A 108 2.81 27.71 -2.30
N HIS A 109 2.61 26.63 -3.03
CA HIS A 109 3.53 26.16 -4.05
C HIS A 109 2.79 26.13 -5.39
N THR A 110 3.40 26.68 -6.42
CA THR A 110 2.99 26.44 -7.80
C THR A 110 3.85 25.32 -8.35
N ILE A 111 3.25 24.43 -9.14
CA ILE A 111 3.95 23.36 -9.82
C ILE A 111 3.68 23.47 -11.32
N GLU A 112 4.70 23.18 -12.10
CA GLU A 112 4.55 23.01 -13.54
C GLU A 112 4.14 21.58 -13.85
N TYR A 113 3.35 21.41 -14.90
CA TYR A 113 3.00 20.07 -15.38
C TYR A 113 4.23 19.39 -15.95
N VAL A 114 4.45 18.14 -15.53
CA VAL A 114 5.50 17.28 -16.05
C VAL A 114 4.83 16.05 -16.67
N GLU A 115 5.23 15.73 -17.90
CA GLU A 115 4.79 14.52 -18.59
C GLU A 115 5.27 13.25 -17.86
N PRO A 116 4.54 12.14 -17.97
CA PRO A 116 5.02 10.85 -17.44
C PRO A 116 6.39 10.48 -18.02
N ALA A 117 7.19 9.76 -17.24
CA ALA A 117 8.53 9.36 -17.65
C ALA A 117 8.49 8.43 -18.89
N GLU A 118 7.45 7.62 -19.02
CA GLU A 118 7.26 6.73 -20.16
C GLU A 118 5.95 7.01 -20.91
N LYS A 119 6.07 7.62 -22.10
CA LYS A 119 4.93 7.86 -23.00
C LYS A 119 4.76 6.72 -24.03
N PRO A 120 3.53 6.48 -24.50
CA PRO A 120 3.29 5.61 -25.65
C PRO A 120 4.08 6.06 -26.88
N ASP A 121 4.50 5.09 -27.69
CA ASP A 121 5.18 5.31 -28.96
C ASP A 121 4.63 4.38 -30.06
N LYS A 122 5.33 4.29 -31.19
CA LYS A 122 4.91 3.44 -32.31
C LYS A 122 4.95 1.95 -31.98
N GLU A 123 5.84 1.50 -31.10
CA GLU A 123 6.01 0.09 -30.73
C GLU A 123 5.08 -0.31 -29.58
N TYR A 124 4.86 0.61 -28.63
CA TYR A 124 4.01 0.46 -27.45
C TYR A 124 2.95 1.58 -27.42
N PRO A 125 1.89 1.47 -28.24
CA PRO A 125 0.95 2.57 -28.50
C PRO A 125 -0.14 2.76 -27.44
N LEU A 126 -0.15 1.97 -26.37
CA LEU A 126 -1.16 2.04 -25.31
C LEU A 126 -0.54 2.53 -24.00
N ILE A 127 -1.35 3.22 -23.21
CA ILE A 127 -1.03 3.51 -21.81
C ILE A 127 -1.49 2.32 -20.96
N LEU A 128 -0.56 1.74 -20.22
CA LEU A 128 -0.85 0.79 -19.15
C LEU A 128 -0.91 1.51 -17.81
N THR A 129 -1.99 1.26 -17.07
CA THR A 129 -2.10 1.70 -15.68
C THR A 129 -2.38 0.52 -14.76
N THR A 130 -1.90 0.60 -13.51
CA THR A 130 -2.10 -0.45 -12.52
C THR A 130 -3.29 -0.12 -11.62
N THR A 131 -4.13 -1.11 -11.33
CA THR A 131 -5.32 -0.96 -10.47
C THR A 131 -5.34 -1.99 -9.35
N ARG A 132 -6.39 -1.99 -8.53
CA ARG A 132 -6.59 -2.96 -7.44
C ARG A 132 -7.95 -3.61 -7.56
N LEU A 133 -8.08 -4.82 -7.05
CA LEU A 133 -9.36 -5.52 -6.91
C LEU A 133 -9.77 -5.52 -5.45
N VAL A 134 -11.06 -5.30 -5.20
CA VAL A 134 -11.62 -5.31 -3.83
C VAL A 134 -11.35 -6.65 -3.12
N GLY A 135 -11.43 -7.77 -3.84
CA GLY A 135 -11.19 -9.10 -3.28
C GLY A 135 -9.72 -9.50 -3.09
N ALA A 136 -8.77 -8.65 -3.48
CA ALA A 136 -7.34 -8.96 -3.43
C ALA A 136 -6.56 -7.87 -2.70
N TYR A 137 -5.83 -8.26 -1.65
CA TYR A 137 -5.00 -7.32 -0.90
C TYR A 137 -3.52 -7.52 -1.22
N HIS A 138 -2.89 -6.45 -1.69
CA HIS A 138 -1.47 -6.38 -2.04
C HIS A 138 -0.95 -7.60 -2.81
N GLY A 139 0.13 -8.25 -2.35
CA GLY A 139 0.73 -9.42 -2.98
C GLY A 139 -0.12 -10.69 -2.89
N HIS A 140 -1.38 -10.58 -2.47
CA HIS A 140 -2.38 -11.65 -2.46
C HIS A 140 -2.05 -12.85 -1.54
N SER A 141 -0.99 -12.77 -0.73
CA SER A 141 -0.50 -13.85 0.12
C SER A 141 -1.51 -14.28 1.19
N MET A 142 -2.33 -13.36 1.68
CA MET A 142 -3.41 -13.64 2.62
C MET A 142 -4.73 -13.91 1.89
N THR A 143 -5.20 -12.94 1.10
CA THR A 143 -6.53 -13.00 0.45
C THR A 143 -6.66 -14.13 -0.57
N GLY A 144 -5.56 -14.53 -1.23
CA GLY A 144 -5.55 -15.65 -2.17
C GLY A 144 -5.68 -17.02 -1.51
N ARG A 145 -5.51 -17.09 -0.19
CA ARG A 145 -5.71 -18.31 0.61
C ARG A 145 -7.10 -18.37 1.24
N THR A 146 -7.99 -17.43 0.93
CA THR A 146 -9.35 -17.36 1.48
C THR A 146 -10.37 -17.88 0.46
N PRO A 147 -10.98 -19.07 0.68
CA PRO A 147 -11.87 -19.69 -0.30
C PRO A 147 -13.08 -18.84 -0.70
N SER A 148 -13.66 -18.10 0.25
CA SER A 148 -14.81 -17.22 -0.01
C SER A 148 -14.45 -16.02 -0.91
N LEU A 149 -13.26 -15.45 -0.74
CA LEU A 149 -12.76 -14.37 -1.59
C LEU A 149 -12.40 -14.90 -2.99
N ALA A 150 -11.71 -16.05 -3.04
CA ALA A 150 -11.37 -16.72 -4.29
C ALA A 150 -12.63 -17.06 -5.10
N LYS A 151 -13.67 -17.60 -4.45
CA LYS A 151 -14.95 -17.92 -5.11
C LYS A 151 -15.66 -16.68 -5.67
N ARG A 152 -15.60 -15.55 -4.97
CA ARG A 152 -16.31 -14.32 -5.37
C ARG A 152 -15.60 -13.52 -6.45
N TRP A 153 -14.27 -13.54 -6.46
CA TRP A 153 -13.44 -12.63 -7.29
C TRP A 153 -12.48 -13.34 -8.26
N ALA A 154 -12.64 -14.65 -8.50
CA ALA A 154 -11.95 -15.35 -9.58
C ALA A 154 -12.46 -14.86 -10.95
N PRO A 155 -11.60 -14.55 -11.94
CA PRO A 155 -10.28 -15.16 -12.19
C PRO A 155 -9.07 -14.24 -11.94
N PRO A 156 -7.88 -14.81 -11.66
CA PRO A 156 -6.64 -14.04 -11.57
C PRO A 156 -6.25 -13.47 -12.94
N GLY A 157 -5.70 -12.25 -12.90
CA GLY A 157 -5.06 -11.62 -14.06
C GLY A 157 -6.03 -11.18 -15.16
N GLU A 158 -7.02 -10.36 -14.83
CA GLU A 158 -7.77 -9.63 -15.84
C GLU A 158 -6.99 -8.40 -16.36
N VAL A 159 -7.34 -7.95 -17.56
CA VAL A 159 -7.03 -6.61 -18.05
C VAL A 159 -8.30 -5.93 -18.51
N TYR A 160 -8.53 -4.71 -18.02
CA TYR A 160 -9.65 -3.88 -18.45
C TYR A 160 -9.28 -3.15 -19.73
N ILE A 161 -10.11 -3.30 -20.76
CA ILE A 161 -9.89 -2.75 -22.10
C ILE A 161 -11.15 -2.03 -22.55
N ASN A 162 -11.00 -0.83 -23.10
CA ASN A 162 -12.11 -0.09 -23.69
C ASN A 162 -12.68 -0.81 -24.93
N PRO A 163 -13.99 -0.79 -25.21
CA PRO A 163 -14.58 -1.43 -26.40
C PRO A 163 -13.95 -1.00 -27.73
N GLU A 164 -13.59 0.26 -27.91
CA GLU A 164 -12.94 0.76 -29.13
C GLU A 164 -11.53 0.16 -29.29
N THR A 165 -10.80 0.08 -28.17
CA THR A 165 -9.46 -0.53 -28.15
C THR A 165 -9.58 -2.03 -28.42
N ALA A 166 -10.51 -2.72 -27.78
CA ALA A 166 -10.76 -4.13 -28.02
C ALA A 166 -11.09 -4.41 -29.50
N LYS A 167 -11.96 -3.59 -30.12
CA LYS A 167 -12.28 -3.68 -31.55
C LYS A 167 -11.05 -3.44 -32.43
N LYS A 168 -10.25 -2.40 -32.13
CA LYS A 168 -9.02 -2.07 -32.89
C LYS A 168 -8.01 -3.21 -32.89
N TYR A 169 -7.89 -3.95 -31.79
CA TYR A 169 -6.95 -5.06 -31.65
C TYR A 169 -7.58 -6.45 -31.84
N ASN A 170 -8.84 -6.52 -32.33
CA ASN A 170 -9.59 -7.77 -32.53
C ASN A 170 -9.67 -8.67 -31.28
N ILE A 171 -9.82 -8.07 -30.09
CA ILE A 171 -9.92 -8.77 -28.81
C ILE A 171 -11.38 -8.96 -28.42
N ARG A 172 -11.75 -10.20 -28.07
CA ARG A 172 -13.09 -10.54 -27.57
C ARG A 172 -13.13 -10.54 -26.03
N PRO A 173 -14.29 -10.24 -25.41
CA PRO A 173 -14.47 -10.43 -23.98
C PRO A 173 -14.14 -11.87 -23.55
N GLY A 174 -13.41 -12.03 -22.44
CA GLY A 174 -12.98 -13.33 -21.92
C GLY A 174 -11.80 -13.97 -22.67
N GLN A 175 -11.31 -13.36 -23.75
CA GLN A 175 -10.17 -13.89 -24.50
C GLN A 175 -8.87 -13.69 -23.72
N LYS A 176 -7.95 -14.68 -23.81
CA LYS A 176 -6.58 -14.49 -23.34
C LYS A 176 -5.85 -13.49 -24.23
N VAL A 177 -5.09 -12.60 -23.61
CA VAL A 177 -4.31 -11.58 -24.31
C VAL A 177 -2.91 -11.53 -23.73
N LEU A 178 -1.95 -11.21 -24.59
CA LEU A 178 -0.58 -10.92 -24.19
C LEU A 178 -0.40 -9.42 -24.13
N ILE A 179 -0.01 -8.93 -22.95
CA ILE A 179 0.42 -7.55 -22.73
C ILE A 179 1.94 -7.56 -22.72
N GLU A 180 2.54 -6.69 -23.52
CA GLU A 180 3.98 -6.54 -23.60
C GLU A 180 4.37 -5.09 -23.37
N THR A 181 5.47 -4.93 -22.65
CA THR A 181 6.13 -3.66 -22.41
C THR A 181 7.64 -3.86 -22.62
N ARG A 182 8.47 -2.81 -22.58
CA ARG A 182 9.92 -2.97 -22.80
C ARG A 182 10.61 -3.86 -21.74
N ARG A 183 9.98 -4.09 -20.58
CA ARG A 183 10.56 -4.85 -19.46
C ARG A 183 10.06 -6.28 -19.37
N GLY A 184 8.91 -6.57 -19.95
CA GLY A 184 8.34 -7.90 -19.79
C GLY A 184 6.96 -8.09 -20.40
N ARG A 185 6.46 -9.30 -20.16
CA ARG A 185 5.23 -9.81 -20.74
C ARG A 185 4.32 -10.34 -19.64
N TYR A 186 3.02 -10.20 -19.86
CA TYR A 186 2.01 -10.65 -18.92
C TYR A 186 0.79 -11.15 -19.67
N VAL A 187 0.32 -12.35 -19.31
CA VAL A 187 -0.89 -12.93 -19.89
C VAL A 187 -2.07 -12.60 -18.99
N ALA A 188 -3.14 -12.11 -19.61
CA ALA A 188 -4.34 -11.71 -18.90
C ALA A 188 -5.62 -12.17 -19.63
N ILE A 189 -6.75 -12.15 -18.93
CA ILE A 189 -8.09 -12.31 -19.50
C ILE A 189 -8.67 -10.94 -19.81
N ALA A 190 -9.11 -10.72 -21.04
CA ALA A 190 -9.69 -9.46 -21.48
C ALA A 190 -11.08 -9.23 -20.86
N ARG A 191 -11.20 -8.16 -20.05
CA ARG A 191 -12.48 -7.64 -19.57
C ARG A 191 -12.80 -6.34 -20.30
N VAL A 192 -13.64 -6.43 -21.32
CA VAL A 192 -14.05 -5.28 -22.12
C VAL A 192 -15.04 -4.42 -21.33
N THR A 193 -14.74 -3.13 -21.15
CA THR A 193 -15.54 -2.23 -20.31
C THR A 193 -15.29 -0.76 -20.66
N GLU A 194 -16.32 0.08 -20.54
CA GLU A 194 -16.23 1.54 -20.71
C GLU A 194 -15.61 2.26 -19.51
N ALA A 195 -15.31 1.54 -18.42
CA ALA A 195 -14.68 2.10 -17.23
C ALA A 195 -13.23 2.60 -17.45
N VAL A 196 -12.61 2.21 -18.57
CA VAL A 196 -11.30 2.71 -18.99
C VAL A 196 -11.42 3.48 -20.30
N LYS A 197 -10.63 4.54 -20.45
CA LYS A 197 -10.61 5.37 -21.67
C LYS A 197 -10.07 4.58 -22.86
N PRO A 198 -10.42 4.94 -24.11
CA PRO A 198 -9.70 4.48 -25.29
C PRO A 198 -8.18 4.68 -25.11
N THR A 199 -7.39 3.78 -25.70
CA THR A 199 -5.92 3.73 -25.60
C THR A 199 -5.33 3.48 -24.21
N VAL A 200 -6.16 3.29 -23.18
CA VAL A 200 -5.73 2.92 -21.83
C VAL A 200 -6.12 1.47 -21.53
N ILE A 201 -5.18 0.68 -21.04
CA ILE A 201 -5.44 -0.64 -20.47
C ILE A 201 -5.12 -0.62 -18.98
N ALA A 202 -5.98 -1.25 -18.17
CA ALA A 202 -5.79 -1.26 -16.73
C ALA A 202 -5.63 -2.69 -16.20
N VAL A 203 -4.55 -2.95 -15.47
CA VAL A 203 -4.22 -4.30 -14.97
C VAL A 203 -4.13 -4.27 -13.44
N PRO A 204 -4.92 -5.09 -12.72
CA PRO A 204 -4.69 -5.30 -11.30
C PRO A 204 -3.35 -6.00 -11.05
N TRP A 205 -2.52 -5.39 -10.21
CA TRP A 205 -1.13 -5.86 -10.01
C TRP A 205 -0.96 -7.01 -9.01
N HIS A 206 -2.05 -7.44 -8.36
CA HIS A 206 -2.06 -8.49 -7.34
C HIS A 206 -1.44 -9.84 -7.79
N TYR A 207 -1.38 -10.07 -9.10
CA TYR A 207 -0.94 -11.32 -9.70
C TYR A 207 0.38 -11.17 -10.48
N GLY A 208 1.25 -10.25 -10.05
CA GLY A 208 2.60 -10.10 -10.62
C GLY A 208 2.71 -9.15 -11.81
N ALA A 209 1.71 -8.30 -12.05
CA ALA A 209 1.73 -7.36 -13.20
C ALA A 209 2.78 -6.24 -13.06
N ASN A 210 3.48 -6.13 -11.92
CA ASN A 210 4.58 -5.17 -11.74
C ASN A 210 5.76 -5.41 -12.72
N ILE A 211 5.86 -6.59 -13.35
CA ILE A 211 6.82 -6.82 -14.43
C ILE A 211 6.62 -5.89 -15.65
N LEU A 212 5.45 -5.25 -15.74
CA LEU A 212 5.06 -4.35 -16.82
C LEU A 212 5.37 -2.87 -16.54
N THR A 213 5.64 -2.50 -15.28
CA THR A 213 5.82 -1.09 -14.89
C THR A 213 7.24 -0.62 -15.18
N ASN A 214 7.40 0.68 -15.46
CA ASN A 214 8.71 1.29 -15.63
C ASN A 214 9.46 1.44 -14.28
N ASP A 215 10.73 1.81 -14.35
CA ASP A 215 11.66 1.99 -13.22
C ASP A 215 11.90 3.47 -12.86
N ALA A 216 11.10 4.40 -13.43
CA ALA A 216 11.19 5.81 -13.09
C ALA A 216 10.74 6.05 -11.65
N LEU A 217 11.45 6.97 -10.98
CA LEU A 217 11.22 7.35 -9.60
C LEU A 217 10.94 8.86 -9.53
N ASP A 218 10.03 9.26 -8.66
CA ASP A 218 9.87 10.66 -8.27
C ASP A 218 11.23 11.21 -7.77
N PRO A 219 11.67 12.38 -8.26
CA PRO A 219 12.99 12.91 -7.92
C PRO A 219 13.17 13.20 -6.43
N ILE A 220 12.09 13.45 -5.68
CA ILE A 220 12.09 13.84 -4.27
C ILE A 220 11.84 12.63 -3.36
N SER A 221 10.68 11.97 -3.49
CA SER A 221 10.24 10.89 -2.60
C SER A 221 10.82 9.52 -2.97
N LYS A 222 11.35 9.38 -4.18
CA LYS A 222 11.78 8.11 -4.77
C LYS A 222 10.63 7.10 -4.93
N GLU A 223 9.39 7.56 -4.95
CA GLU A 223 8.24 6.71 -5.26
C GLU A 223 8.22 6.30 -6.73
N PRO A 224 7.95 5.02 -7.05
CA PRO A 224 7.95 4.53 -8.43
C PRO A 224 6.71 4.97 -9.24
N GLU A 225 6.90 5.20 -10.54
CA GLU A 225 5.82 5.55 -11.48
C GLU A 225 4.98 4.33 -11.88
N LEU A 226 4.18 3.81 -10.94
CA LEU A 226 3.37 2.60 -11.16
C LEU A 226 2.09 2.83 -11.99
N LYS A 227 1.77 4.07 -12.34
CA LYS A 227 0.48 4.45 -12.95
C LYS A 227 0.52 4.68 -14.45
N VAL A 228 1.71 4.74 -15.03
CA VAL A 228 1.89 4.93 -16.47
C VAL A 228 3.04 4.05 -16.93
N ALA A 229 2.80 3.23 -17.93
CA ALA A 229 3.83 2.58 -18.73
C ALA A 229 3.32 2.48 -20.17
N ALA A 230 4.21 2.46 -21.15
CA ALA A 230 3.81 2.17 -22.52
C ALA A 230 3.68 0.66 -22.71
N ALA A 231 2.60 0.24 -23.35
CA ALA A 231 2.32 -1.15 -23.61
C ALA A 231 1.79 -1.39 -25.02
N ARG A 232 1.86 -2.64 -25.46
CA ARG A 232 1.08 -3.17 -26.57
C ARG A 232 0.30 -4.39 -26.10
N ILE A 233 -0.77 -4.69 -26.80
CA ILE A 233 -1.64 -5.82 -26.49
C ILE A 233 -1.98 -6.58 -27.76
N LYS A 234 -2.06 -7.91 -27.67
CA LYS A 234 -2.53 -8.76 -28.76
C LYS A 234 -3.34 -9.95 -28.24
N PRO A 235 -4.30 -10.46 -29.02
CA PRO A 235 -4.95 -11.73 -28.74
C PRO A 235 -3.92 -12.88 -28.69
N LEU A 236 -4.18 -13.83 -27.80
CA LEU A 236 -3.55 -15.16 -27.80
C LEU A 236 -4.49 -16.19 -28.43
#